data_AF-A0A7J8E6Z9-F1
#
_entry.id   AF-A0A7J8E6Z9-F1
#
_cell.length_a   1.000
_cell.length_b   1.000
_cell.length_c   1.000
_cell.angle_alpha   90.00
_cell.angle_beta   90.00
_cell.angle_gamma   90.00
#
_symmetry.space_group_name_H-M   'P 1'
#
loop_
_entity.id
_entity.type
_entity.pdbx_description
1 polymer ?
#
loop_
_entity_poly.entity_id
_entity_poly.type
_entity_poly.pdbx_seq_one_letter_code
_entity_poly.pdbx_strand_id
1 'polypeptide(L)'
;MRGSQPRGAGRPRPPGGGGDPPSTPASLAGCYSAPRRAPLWTCLLLCAALRTLLASPSNEVNLLDSRTVMGDLGWIAFPKNGWEEIGEVDENYAPIHTYQVCKVMEQNQNNWLLTSWISNEGASRIFIELKFTLRDCNSLPGGLGTCKETFNMYYFESDDENGRNIKENQYIKIDTIAADESFTELDLGDRVMKLNTEVRDVGPLSKKGFYLAFQDLGACIALVSVRVYYKKCPSVIRHLAVFPDTITGADSSQLLEVSGSCVNHSVTDEPPKMHCSAEGEWLVPIGKCMCKAGYEEKNGTCQVCRPGFFKASPHSQSCSKCPPHSYTHEEASTSCVCEKDYFRRESDPPTMACTRPPSAPRNAISNVNETSVFLEWIPPADTGGRKDVSYYIACKKCNSHAGVCDECGGHVRYLPQQIGLKNTSVMMVDLLAHTNYTFEIEAVNGVSDLSPGARQYVSVNVTTNQAGIWGEKSIKSQHIVNFPLFFGYTSQSKGVNASPH
;
A
#
# COMPACT_ATOMS: atom_id res chain seq x y z
N MET A 1 37.17 45.79 84.65
CA MET A 1 36.95 45.45 86.08
C MET A 1 36.63 43.97 86.21
N ARG A 2 37.49 43.23 86.93
CA ARG A 2 37.20 42.13 87.89
C ARG A 2 35.92 41.32 87.66
N GLY A 3 35.97 40.01 87.39
CA GLY A 3 36.30 38.96 88.38
C GLY A 3 34.99 38.49 89.04
N SER A 4 34.67 37.23 89.33
CA SER A 4 35.47 36.03 89.54
C SER A 4 34.52 34.85 89.85
N GLN A 5 34.95 33.65 89.47
CA GLN A 5 34.62 32.26 89.88
C GLN A 5 34.10 32.03 91.33
N PRO A 6 33.55 30.84 91.69
CA PRO A 6 34.32 29.57 91.88
C PRO A 6 33.63 28.26 91.42
N ARG A 7 34.38 27.24 90.92
CA ARG A 7 34.95 26.03 91.59
C ARG A 7 33.89 25.15 92.29
N GLY A 8 33.86 23.81 92.19
CA GLY A 8 34.76 22.84 91.57
C GLY A 8 34.52 21.42 92.13
N ALA A 9 35.16 20.42 91.49
CA ALA A 9 35.52 19.06 91.95
C ALA A 9 34.39 18.01 92.11
N GLY A 10 34.56 16.72 91.77
CA GLY A 10 35.72 15.97 91.30
C GLY A 10 35.35 14.51 90.95
N ARG A 11 36.19 13.88 90.10
CA ARG A 11 36.17 12.48 89.62
C ARG A 11 36.38 11.44 90.77
N PRO A 12 36.19 10.12 90.53
CA PRO A 12 37.22 9.23 89.92
C PRO A 12 36.62 8.25 88.87
N ARG A 13 37.19 8.03 87.67
CA ARG A 13 38.44 7.39 87.18
C ARG A 13 38.30 5.87 86.83
N PRO A 14 39.03 5.40 85.78
CA PRO A 14 38.89 4.11 85.07
C PRO A 14 39.96 3.07 85.53
N PRO A 15 40.21 1.92 84.84
CA PRO A 15 41.01 1.86 83.57
C PRO A 15 40.44 0.85 82.54
N GLY A 16 40.62 1.02 81.22
CA GLY A 16 41.81 0.63 80.44
C GLY A 16 41.47 -0.65 79.67
N GLY A 17 41.72 -0.87 78.38
CA GLY A 17 42.52 -0.21 77.36
C GLY A 17 43.04 -1.34 76.45
N GLY A 18 43.00 -1.18 75.12
CA GLY A 18 43.83 -1.98 74.22
C GLY A 18 43.18 -2.43 72.90
N GLY A 19 43.63 -1.80 71.81
CA GLY A 19 44.00 -2.52 70.56
C GLY A 19 42.99 -2.57 69.41
N ASP A 20 43.18 -1.71 68.41
CA ASP A 20 42.71 -1.91 67.02
C ASP A 20 43.56 -2.99 66.28
N PRO A 21 43.30 -3.31 64.99
CA PRO A 21 42.40 -4.34 64.48
C PRO A 21 43.25 -5.36 63.63
N PRO A 22 42.76 -6.24 62.70
CA PRO A 22 41.97 -5.90 61.51
C PRO A 22 41.04 -7.04 61.00
N SER A 23 40.49 -6.85 59.79
CA SER A 23 39.99 -7.85 58.83
C SER A 23 38.49 -8.27 58.88
N THR A 24 37.77 -7.75 57.88
CA THR A 24 36.65 -8.36 57.15
C THR A 24 36.95 -9.80 56.70
N PRO A 25 35.97 -10.69 56.42
CA PRO A 25 34.78 -10.38 55.63
C PRO A 25 33.44 -11.01 56.01
N ALA A 26 32.42 -10.46 55.37
CA ALA A 26 31.03 -10.87 55.35
C ALA A 26 30.82 -12.29 54.81
N SER A 27 29.78 -12.98 55.31
CA SER A 27 28.75 -13.54 54.44
C SER A 27 27.49 -14.04 55.18
N LEU A 28 26.35 -13.60 54.63
CA LEU A 28 25.11 -14.33 54.32
C LEU A 28 23.94 -14.53 55.32
N ALA A 29 22.77 -14.33 54.68
CA ALA A 29 21.39 -14.69 54.99
C ALA A 29 20.60 -13.68 55.85
N GLY A 30 19.49 -13.10 55.40
CA GLY A 30 18.73 -13.28 54.16
C GLY A 30 17.36 -12.62 54.33
N CYS A 31 16.92 -11.84 53.34
CA CYS A 31 15.51 -11.46 53.18
C CYS A 31 15.17 -11.60 51.71
N TYR A 32 14.44 -12.66 51.40
CA TYR A 32 13.84 -12.92 50.11
C TYR A 32 12.61 -12.03 49.93
N SER A 33 12.73 -11.02 49.07
CA SER A 33 11.59 -10.41 48.38
C SER A 33 11.94 -10.29 46.90
N ALA A 34 11.23 -11.06 46.08
CA ALA A 34 11.47 -11.22 44.65
C ALA A 34 11.38 -9.90 43.86
N PRO A 35 12.22 -9.68 42.83
CA PRO A 35 12.04 -8.57 41.90
C PRO A 35 10.91 -8.93 40.92
N ARG A 36 9.87 -8.10 40.86
CA ARG A 36 8.86 -8.18 39.78
C ARG A 36 9.58 -7.94 38.45
N ARG A 37 9.65 -8.97 37.61
CA ARG A 37 10.07 -8.87 36.21
C ARG A 37 9.15 -7.86 35.52
N ALA A 38 9.66 -6.67 35.18
CA ALA A 38 9.01 -5.82 34.19
C ALA A 38 8.96 -6.62 32.86
N PRO A 39 7.83 -6.67 32.16
CA PRO A 39 7.71 -7.45 30.93
C PRO A 39 8.70 -6.90 29.88
N LEU A 40 9.36 -7.77 29.11
CA LEU A 40 10.25 -7.36 28.01
C LEU A 40 9.57 -6.35 27.06
N TRP A 41 8.23 -6.41 26.97
CA TRP A 41 7.41 -5.45 26.24
C TRP A 41 7.54 -4.00 26.73
N THR A 42 7.66 -3.74 28.03
CA THR A 42 7.86 -2.37 28.54
C THR A 42 9.22 -1.79 28.15
N CYS A 43 10.28 -2.62 28.09
CA CYS A 43 11.58 -2.18 27.55
C CYS A 43 11.53 -1.98 26.03
N LEU A 44 10.86 -2.86 25.29
CA LEU A 44 10.68 -2.72 23.84
C LEU A 44 9.85 -1.49 23.47
N LEU A 45 8.80 -1.18 24.24
CA LEU A 45 7.96 0.00 24.07
C LEU A 45 8.72 1.28 24.44
N LEU A 46 9.54 1.27 25.49
CA LEU A 46 10.42 2.40 25.80
C LEU A 46 11.50 2.60 24.72
N CYS A 47 12.12 1.53 24.21
CA CYS A 47 13.10 1.63 23.13
C CYS A 47 12.46 2.07 21.80
N ALA A 48 11.22 1.65 21.52
CA ALA A 48 10.47 2.10 20.35
C ALA A 48 10.06 3.58 20.48
N ALA A 49 9.62 4.00 21.68
CA ALA A 49 9.29 5.40 21.97
C ALA A 49 10.52 6.31 21.92
N LEU A 50 11.69 5.83 22.35
CA LEU A 50 12.95 6.57 22.28
C LEU A 50 13.45 6.69 20.83
N ARG A 51 13.20 5.68 19.97
CA ARG A 51 13.45 5.77 18.52
C ARG A 51 12.53 6.78 17.84
N THR A 52 11.28 6.94 18.27
CA THR A 52 10.36 7.93 17.68
C THR A 52 10.66 9.37 18.10
N LEU A 53 11.27 9.58 19.27
CA LEU A 53 11.61 10.92 19.77
C LEU A 53 12.93 11.47 19.18
N LEU A 54 13.78 10.60 18.65
CA LEU A 54 15.06 10.94 17.99
C LEU A 54 15.02 10.70 16.47
N ALA A 55 13.85 10.31 15.92
CA ALA A 55 13.74 10.05 14.50
C ALA A 55 13.88 11.38 13.74
N SER A 56 14.99 11.54 13.03
CA SER A 56 15.03 12.44 11.90
C SER A 56 13.82 12.14 11.00
N PRO A 57 13.25 13.15 10.31
CA PRO A 57 12.25 12.90 9.28
C PRO A 57 12.68 11.71 8.43
N SER A 58 11.78 10.78 8.08
CA SER A 58 12.17 9.53 7.42
C SER A 58 12.92 9.75 6.09
N ASN A 59 12.81 10.95 5.53
CA ASN A 59 13.49 11.42 4.34
C ASN A 59 14.86 12.08 4.59
N GLU A 60 15.30 12.26 5.83
CA GLU A 60 16.60 12.86 6.20
C GLU A 60 17.54 11.85 6.86
N VAL A 61 18.77 11.77 6.36
CA VAL A 61 19.82 10.90 6.90
C VAL A 61 21.00 11.75 7.38
N ASN A 62 21.26 11.70 8.69
CA ASN A 62 22.34 12.46 9.32
C ASN A 62 23.71 11.86 8.97
N LEU A 63 24.61 12.72 8.51
CA LEU A 63 26.04 12.44 8.30
C LEU A 63 26.89 12.90 9.48
N LEU A 64 26.49 14.02 10.12
CA LEU A 64 27.11 14.58 11.32
C LEU A 64 26.02 15.25 12.16
N ASP A 65 26.06 15.06 13.48
CA ASP A 65 25.27 15.86 14.42
C ASP A 65 26.10 16.08 15.69
N SER A 66 26.62 17.30 15.86
CA SER A 66 27.53 17.64 16.95
C SER A 66 26.92 17.49 18.34
N ARG A 67 25.58 17.51 18.47
CA ARG A 67 24.90 17.33 19.76
C ARG A 67 24.81 15.87 20.20
N THR A 68 24.92 14.93 19.27
CA THR A 68 24.79 13.49 19.57
C THR A 68 26.12 12.83 19.94
N VAL A 69 27.23 13.52 19.70
CA VAL A 69 28.58 13.04 20.00
C VAL A 69 28.85 13.27 21.49
N MET A 70 28.99 12.20 22.27
CA MET A 70 29.25 12.29 23.72
C MET A 70 30.74 12.44 24.10
N GLY A 71 31.65 12.36 23.13
CA GLY A 71 33.08 12.49 23.33
C GLY A 71 33.66 13.65 22.53
N ASP A 72 34.99 13.77 22.50
CA ASP A 72 35.66 14.81 21.71
C ASP A 72 35.23 14.72 20.23
N LEU A 73 34.72 15.83 19.69
CA LEU A 73 34.39 15.99 18.27
C LEU A 73 35.64 15.90 17.39
N GLY A 74 36.82 16.15 17.96
CA GLY A 74 38.10 16.12 17.28
C GLY A 74 38.21 17.23 16.23
N TRP A 75 37.57 18.37 16.45
CA TRP A 75 37.65 19.54 15.58
C TRP A 75 38.93 20.34 15.89
N ILE A 76 39.49 20.99 14.88
CA ILE A 76 40.76 21.70 15.00
C ILE A 76 40.54 23.20 14.85
N ALA A 77 40.92 23.95 15.89
CA ALA A 77 40.95 25.40 15.86
C ALA A 77 42.33 25.92 15.42
N PHE A 78 42.35 26.94 14.55
CA PHE A 78 43.56 27.64 14.13
C PHE A 78 43.32 29.15 14.01
N PRO A 79 44.16 30.00 14.63
CA PRO A 79 45.17 29.62 15.62
C PRO A 79 44.52 28.98 16.86
N LYS A 80 45.30 28.24 17.67
CA LYS A 80 44.77 27.48 18.82
C LYS A 80 44.01 28.34 19.85
N ASN A 81 44.27 29.63 19.88
CA ASN A 81 43.63 30.60 20.74
C ASN A 81 42.46 31.34 20.05
N GLY A 82 42.01 30.88 18.88
CA GLY A 82 40.89 31.46 18.14
C GLY A 82 39.56 30.91 18.68
N TRP A 83 39.11 29.81 18.10
CA TRP A 83 37.93 29.09 18.55
C TRP A 83 38.22 28.25 19.79
N GLU A 84 37.37 28.36 20.79
CA GLU A 84 37.47 27.64 22.07
C GLU A 84 36.26 26.73 22.25
N GLU A 85 36.51 25.50 22.68
CA GLU A 85 35.45 24.54 23.02
C GLU A 85 34.93 24.80 24.43
N ILE A 86 33.61 24.84 24.57
CA ILE A 86 32.90 25.01 25.83
C ILE A 86 31.91 23.86 25.99
N GLY A 87 31.92 23.26 27.18
CA GLY A 87 30.87 22.35 27.59
C GLY A 87 29.62 23.14 28.00
N GLU A 88 28.56 22.99 27.23
CA GLU A 88 27.24 23.52 27.54
C GLU A 88 26.26 22.35 27.74
N VAL A 89 25.04 22.62 28.18
CA VAL A 89 23.98 21.61 28.27
C VAL A 89 22.80 22.02 27.40
N ASP A 90 22.15 21.05 26.76
CA ASP A 90 20.92 21.29 26.02
C ASP A 90 19.69 21.44 26.93
N GLU A 91 18.51 21.62 26.32
CA GLU A 91 17.22 21.72 27.03
C GLU A 91 16.89 20.50 27.91
N ASN A 92 17.49 19.34 27.60
CA ASN A 92 17.32 18.09 28.33
C ASN A 92 18.45 17.83 29.34
N TYR A 93 19.31 18.82 29.60
CA TYR A 93 20.50 18.72 30.45
C TYR A 93 21.54 17.70 29.94
N ALA A 94 21.50 17.35 28.65
CA ALA A 94 22.55 16.55 28.04
C ALA A 94 23.76 17.45 27.72
N PRO A 95 25.00 17.01 28.01
CA PRO A 95 26.17 17.77 27.67
C PRO A 95 26.29 17.88 26.14
N ILE A 96 26.52 19.09 25.65
CA ILE A 96 26.76 19.38 24.24
C ILE A 96 28.11 20.09 24.08
N HIS A 97 28.73 19.86 22.92
CA HIS A 97 29.98 20.50 22.53
C HIS A 97 29.66 21.78 21.75
N THR A 98 29.92 22.93 22.37
CA THR A 98 29.75 24.26 21.77
C THR A 98 31.12 24.85 21.48
N TYR A 99 31.28 25.57 20.37
CA TYR A 99 32.52 26.31 20.06
C TYR A 99 32.26 27.81 20.03
N GLN A 100 33.07 28.61 20.73
CA GLN A 100 32.92 30.06 20.75
C GLN A 100 34.17 30.82 20.30
N VAL A 101 33.98 32.04 19.82
CA VAL A 101 35.04 33.03 19.59
C VAL A 101 34.46 34.43 19.78
N CYS A 102 35.19 35.31 20.47
CA CYS A 102 34.76 36.69 20.73
C CYS A 102 35.96 37.65 20.80
N LYS A 103 36.72 37.76 19.70
CA LYS A 103 37.91 38.61 19.58
C LYS A 103 37.64 39.94 18.88
N VAL A 104 36.54 40.59 19.26
CA VAL A 104 36.01 41.79 18.59
C VAL A 104 36.91 43.03 18.68
N MET A 105 37.84 43.05 19.64
CA MET A 105 38.74 44.19 19.89
C MET A 105 40.02 44.15 19.04
N GLU A 106 40.36 43.00 18.47
CA GLU A 106 41.59 42.81 17.71
C GLU A 106 41.35 43.09 16.21
N GLN A 107 42.33 43.70 15.54
CA GLN A 107 42.28 43.90 14.08
C GLN A 107 42.76 42.65 13.33
N ASN A 108 42.33 42.50 12.06
CA ASN A 108 42.77 41.44 11.14
C ASN A 108 42.59 40.01 11.69
N GLN A 109 41.45 39.74 12.33
CA GLN A 109 41.10 38.41 12.80
C GLN A 109 40.92 37.43 11.62
N ASN A 110 41.34 36.18 11.84
CA ASN A 110 41.20 35.08 10.89
C ASN A 110 41.23 33.75 11.66
N ASN A 111 40.14 33.46 12.38
CA ASN A 111 40.02 32.30 13.25
C ASN A 111 39.25 31.19 12.54
N TRP A 112 39.89 30.05 12.30
CA TRP A 112 39.33 28.88 11.63
C TRP A 112 38.99 27.77 12.61
N LEU A 113 37.86 27.11 12.39
CA LEU A 113 37.44 25.89 13.07
C LEU A 113 37.13 24.83 12.02
N LEU A 114 37.81 23.69 12.06
CA LEU A 114 37.69 22.62 11.07
C LEU A 114 37.09 21.36 11.67
N THR A 115 36.07 20.82 11.00
CA THR A 115 35.44 19.55 11.40
C THR A 115 36.36 18.35 11.15
N SER A 116 35.94 17.20 11.68
CA SER A 116 36.41 15.89 11.19
C SER A 116 35.94 15.60 9.76
N TRP A 117 36.54 14.59 9.14
CA TRP A 117 36.13 14.13 7.81
C TRP A 117 34.73 13.52 7.89
N ILE A 118 33.86 13.92 6.98
CA ILE A 118 32.47 13.49 6.92
C ILE A 118 32.29 12.69 5.62
N SER A 119 31.92 11.41 5.75
CA SER A 119 31.51 10.56 4.63
C SER A 119 30.25 11.15 4.00
N ASN A 120 30.19 11.22 2.67
CA ASN A 120 28.96 11.63 2.00
C ASN A 120 27.95 10.49 1.81
N GLU A 121 28.30 9.23 2.11
CA GLU A 121 27.42 8.05 1.99
C GLU A 121 26.72 7.92 0.61
N GLY A 122 27.37 8.42 -0.45
CA GLY A 122 26.81 8.44 -1.81
C GLY A 122 25.85 9.60 -2.11
N ALA A 123 25.65 10.53 -1.18
CA ALA A 123 24.87 11.74 -1.39
C ALA A 123 25.57 12.70 -2.34
N SER A 124 24.86 13.14 -3.38
CA SER A 124 25.33 14.18 -4.30
C SER A 124 25.06 15.59 -3.78
N ARG A 125 24.08 15.77 -2.89
CA ARG A 125 23.76 17.05 -2.26
C ARG A 125 23.57 16.86 -0.76
N ILE A 126 24.16 17.75 0.01
CA ILE A 126 24.06 17.76 1.48
C ILE A 126 23.43 19.07 1.95
N PHE A 127 22.88 19.04 3.15
CA PHE A 127 22.33 20.16 3.88
C PHE A 127 23.12 20.32 5.18
N ILE A 128 23.46 21.55 5.50
CA ILE A 128 24.22 21.94 6.68
C ILE A 128 23.33 22.89 7.47
N GLU A 129 22.85 22.41 8.61
CA GLU A 129 22.07 23.17 9.58
C GLU A 129 23.01 23.63 10.71
N LEU A 130 23.07 24.94 10.92
CA LEU A 130 23.83 25.58 11.98
C LEU A 130 22.86 26.13 13.02
N LYS A 131 23.13 25.89 14.30
CA LYS A 131 22.51 26.62 15.40
C LYS A 131 23.56 27.41 16.14
N PHE A 132 23.38 28.71 16.28
CA PHE A 132 24.38 29.59 16.87
C PHE A 132 23.76 30.81 17.53
N THR A 133 24.52 31.43 18.44
CA THR A 133 24.17 32.71 19.04
C THR A 133 25.18 33.77 18.59
N LEU A 134 24.71 35.00 18.38
CA LEU A 134 25.55 36.12 17.95
C LEU A 134 25.24 37.35 18.79
N ARG A 135 26.29 38.01 19.29
CA ARG A 135 26.17 39.23 20.08
C ARG A 135 26.21 40.47 19.19
N ASP A 136 25.29 41.40 19.43
CA ASP A 136 25.23 42.69 18.72
C ASP A 136 26.50 43.52 18.99
N CYS A 137 27.13 44.02 17.93
CA CYS A 137 28.34 44.84 18.03
C CYS A 137 28.13 46.17 18.79
N ASN A 138 26.92 46.73 18.76
CA ASN A 138 26.55 47.93 19.51
C ASN A 138 26.51 47.69 21.02
N SER A 139 26.34 46.44 21.44
CA SER A 139 26.34 46.04 22.86
C SER A 139 27.73 45.78 23.43
N LEU A 140 28.78 45.95 22.62
CA LEU A 140 30.16 45.63 22.98
C LEU A 140 30.98 46.91 23.24
N PRO A 141 31.54 47.08 24.45
CA PRO A 141 32.36 48.25 24.75
C PRO A 141 33.69 48.18 23.98
N GLY A 142 33.89 49.13 23.07
CA GLY A 142 35.15 49.29 22.33
C GLY A 142 35.26 48.52 21.00
N GLY A 143 34.20 47.83 20.56
CA GLY A 143 34.18 47.07 19.29
C GLY A 143 33.87 47.89 18.04
N LEU A 144 33.72 49.22 18.15
CA LEU A 144 33.32 50.09 17.04
C LEU A 144 34.43 50.16 15.98
N GLY A 145 34.24 49.43 14.87
CA GLY A 145 35.08 49.46 13.67
C GLY A 145 35.77 48.13 13.31
N THR A 146 35.97 47.25 14.30
CA THR A 146 36.58 45.91 14.10
C THR A 146 35.56 44.78 14.22
N CYS A 147 34.48 44.99 15.00
CA CYS A 147 33.46 43.98 15.23
C CYS A 147 32.66 43.65 13.95
N LYS A 148 32.33 42.37 13.79
CA LYS A 148 31.48 41.83 12.72
C LYS A 148 30.29 41.07 13.30
N GLU A 149 29.19 41.03 12.56
CA GLU A 149 27.98 40.28 12.91
C GLU A 149 27.75 39.12 11.95
N THR A 150 28.84 38.65 11.32
CA THR A 150 28.82 37.55 10.37
C THR A 150 30.07 36.69 10.50
N PHE A 151 29.94 35.43 10.10
CA PHE A 151 31.07 34.50 9.95
C PHE A 151 30.93 33.76 8.61
N ASN A 152 32.01 33.17 8.12
CA ASN A 152 32.00 32.49 6.84
C ASN A 152 32.00 30.97 7.04
N MET A 153 31.27 30.27 6.18
CA MET A 153 31.28 28.81 6.12
C MET A 153 31.93 28.33 4.83
N TYR A 154 32.75 27.28 4.93
CA TYR A 154 33.52 26.70 3.85
C TYR A 154 33.43 25.18 3.84
N TYR A 155 33.73 24.57 2.70
CA TYR A 155 33.92 23.12 2.59
C TYR A 155 35.12 22.77 1.70
N PHE A 156 35.63 21.56 1.89
CA PHE A 156 36.68 20.96 1.07
C PHE A 156 36.41 19.46 0.86
N GLU A 157 36.23 19.05 -0.39
CA GLU A 157 36.05 17.65 -0.76
C GLU A 157 37.38 16.88 -0.77
N SER A 158 37.42 15.73 -0.09
CA SER A 158 38.59 14.85 -0.01
C SER A 158 38.21 13.38 0.05
N ASP A 159 38.97 12.54 -0.66
CA ASP A 159 38.91 11.08 -0.50
C ASP A 159 39.78 10.57 0.66
N ASP A 160 40.61 11.45 1.24
CA ASP A 160 41.50 11.14 2.36
C ASP A 160 40.89 11.64 3.68
N GLU A 161 40.60 10.69 4.58
CA GLU A 161 40.05 10.89 5.93
C GLU A 161 41.03 11.58 6.89
N ASN A 162 42.34 11.46 6.62
CA ASN A 162 43.40 12.05 7.44
C ASN A 162 44.06 13.25 6.75
N GLY A 163 43.59 13.61 5.56
CA GLY A 163 44.12 14.71 4.74
C GLY A 163 43.82 16.11 5.26
N ARG A 164 43.47 16.24 6.56
CA ARG A 164 43.07 17.51 7.17
C ARG A 164 44.26 18.47 7.21
N ASN A 165 44.27 19.45 6.32
CA ASN A 165 45.27 20.51 6.28
C ASN A 165 44.60 21.86 6.10
N ILE A 166 45.05 22.88 6.83
CA ILE A 166 44.56 24.25 6.76
C ILE A 166 45.35 24.95 5.65
N LYS A 167 44.95 24.67 4.40
CA LYS A 167 45.38 25.44 3.25
C LYS A 167 44.15 26.19 2.75
N GLU A 168 44.06 27.48 3.13
CA GLU A 168 42.90 28.33 2.87
C GLU A 168 42.47 28.31 1.38
N ASN A 169 43.43 28.15 0.47
CA ASN A 169 43.18 28.09 -0.97
C ASN A 169 42.48 26.82 -1.46
N GLN A 170 42.37 25.77 -0.64
CA GLN A 170 41.67 24.52 -0.98
C GLN A 170 40.20 24.55 -0.56
N TYR A 171 39.84 25.43 0.37
CA TYR A 171 38.48 25.54 0.89
C TYR A 171 37.64 26.47 0.01
N ILE A 172 36.47 25.98 -0.39
CA ILE A 172 35.50 26.73 -1.19
C ILE A 172 34.50 27.37 -0.24
N LYS A 173 34.28 28.67 -0.38
CA LYS A 173 33.32 29.42 0.43
C LYS A 173 31.89 28.99 0.05
N ILE A 174 31.11 28.56 1.03
CA ILE A 174 29.69 28.25 0.87
C ILE A 174 28.89 29.55 0.95
N ASP A 175 28.98 30.23 2.09
CA ASP A 175 28.25 31.49 2.30
C ASP A 175 28.84 32.31 3.45
N THR A 176 28.38 33.55 3.58
CA THR A 176 28.55 34.41 4.76
C THR A 176 27.28 34.29 5.61
N ILE A 177 27.41 33.70 6.79
CA ILE A 177 26.30 33.47 7.70
C ILE A 177 26.10 34.70 8.59
N ALA A 178 24.87 35.18 8.64
CA ALA A 178 24.42 36.26 9.51
C ALA A 178 23.34 35.74 10.47
N ALA A 179 23.16 36.42 11.60
CA ALA A 179 22.07 36.12 12.53
C ALA A 179 20.79 36.85 12.09
N ASP A 180 19.64 36.19 12.25
CA ASP A 180 18.32 36.82 12.17
C ASP A 180 18.06 37.67 13.42
N GLU A 181 18.44 37.16 14.59
CA GLU A 181 18.36 37.84 15.89
C GLU A 181 19.73 37.83 16.59
N SER A 182 20.22 39.01 16.97
CA SER A 182 21.37 39.17 17.85
C SER A 182 20.91 39.49 19.29
N PHE A 183 21.74 39.12 20.27
CA PHE A 183 21.47 39.46 21.68
C PHE A 183 22.32 40.66 22.13
N THR A 184 21.75 41.45 23.05
CA THR A 184 22.32 42.68 23.60
C THR A 184 22.66 42.54 25.09
N GLU A 185 23.19 43.60 25.70
CA GLU A 185 23.45 43.64 27.15
C GLU A 185 22.17 43.53 27.99
N LEU A 186 21.03 44.02 27.47
CA LEU A 186 19.73 43.89 28.12
C LEU A 186 19.29 42.42 28.18
N ASP A 187 19.43 41.70 27.06
CA ASP A 187 19.07 40.28 26.97
C ASP A 187 19.93 39.40 27.90
N LEU A 188 21.20 39.77 28.08
CA LEU A 188 22.09 39.13 29.06
C LEU A 188 21.59 39.35 30.50
N GLY A 189 21.05 40.54 30.80
CA GLY A 189 20.42 40.85 32.08
C GLY A 189 19.21 39.94 32.37
N ASP A 190 18.44 39.63 31.34
CA ASP A 190 17.27 38.75 31.40
C ASP A 190 17.62 37.25 31.20
N ARG A 191 18.91 36.93 31.01
CA ARG A 191 19.43 35.57 30.72
C ARG A 191 18.80 34.93 29.47
N VAL A 192 18.43 35.74 28.49
CA VAL A 192 17.87 35.29 27.22
C VAL A 192 18.97 35.31 26.17
N MET A 193 19.38 34.14 25.69
CA MET A 193 20.25 34.03 24.52
C MET A 193 19.39 33.79 23.28
N LYS A 194 19.70 34.49 22.19
CA LYS A 194 18.99 34.37 20.92
C LYS A 194 19.65 33.30 20.05
N LEU A 195 18.98 32.16 19.93
CA LEU A 195 19.43 31.03 19.13
C LEU A 195 18.94 31.16 17.67
N ASN A 196 19.89 31.32 16.75
CA ASN A 196 19.64 31.39 15.32
C ASN A 196 19.76 30.00 14.69
N THR A 197 19.00 29.75 13.62
CA THR A 197 19.09 28.51 12.83
C THR A 197 19.24 28.85 11.36
N GLU A 198 20.36 28.46 10.74
CA GLU A 198 20.65 28.71 9.34
C GLU A 198 20.90 27.40 8.60
N VAL A 199 20.28 27.22 7.43
CA VAL A 199 20.45 26.03 6.59
C VAL A 199 21.05 26.43 5.25
N ARG A 200 22.12 25.75 4.84
CA ARG A 200 22.70 25.87 3.49
C ARG A 200 22.91 24.50 2.88
N ASP A 201 22.86 24.42 1.56
CA ASP A 201 23.11 23.19 0.83
C ASP A 201 24.35 23.30 -0.06
N VAL A 202 24.97 22.15 -0.31
CA VAL A 202 26.18 22.03 -1.13
C VAL A 202 26.04 20.81 -2.03
N GLY A 203 26.34 20.99 -3.31
CA GLY A 203 26.37 19.92 -4.32
C GLY A 203 26.61 20.49 -5.72
N PRO A 204 26.86 19.63 -6.72
CA PRO A 204 27.07 18.19 -6.62
C PRO A 204 28.43 17.83 -5.97
N LEU A 205 28.40 16.96 -4.95
CA LEU A 205 29.60 16.34 -4.38
C LEU A 205 30.09 15.22 -5.30
N SER A 206 31.41 15.15 -5.46
CA SER A 206 32.10 14.24 -6.39
C SER A 206 33.05 13.26 -5.70
N LYS A 207 33.57 13.61 -4.52
CA LYS A 207 34.49 12.76 -3.74
C LYS A 207 33.76 11.94 -2.67
N LYS A 208 34.49 11.04 -1.99
CA LYS A 208 33.92 10.17 -0.94
C LYS A 208 33.52 10.88 0.35
N GLY A 209 34.03 12.09 0.58
CA GLY A 209 33.72 12.85 1.77
C GLY A 209 34.26 14.27 1.70
N PHE A 210 34.08 15.00 2.78
CA PHE A 210 34.40 16.42 2.84
C PHE A 210 34.69 16.85 4.28
N TYR A 211 35.31 18.02 4.40
CA TYR A 211 35.49 18.74 5.65
C TYR A 211 34.68 20.04 5.59
N LEU A 212 34.10 20.44 6.71
CA LEU A 212 33.55 21.78 6.88
C LEU A 212 34.54 22.64 7.66
N ALA A 213 34.52 23.94 7.37
CA ALA A 213 35.29 24.92 8.11
C ALA A 213 34.51 26.20 8.35
N PHE A 214 34.70 26.80 9.51
CA PHE A 214 34.08 28.05 9.95
C PHE A 214 35.15 29.08 10.18
N GLN A 215 35.03 30.24 9.53
CA GLN A 215 36.00 31.32 9.62
C GLN A 215 35.34 32.54 10.27
N ASP A 216 35.94 32.99 11.36
CA ASP A 216 35.62 34.23 12.05
C ASP A 216 36.64 35.33 11.69
N LEU A 217 36.12 36.53 11.40
CA LEU A 217 36.88 37.73 11.06
C LEU A 217 36.70 38.87 12.07
N GLY A 218 36.20 38.57 13.29
CA GLY A 218 36.03 39.54 14.37
C GLY A 218 34.62 39.64 14.92
N ALA A 219 33.85 38.55 14.89
CA ALA A 219 32.54 38.44 15.49
C ALA A 219 32.60 37.90 16.93
N CYS A 220 31.48 38.01 17.64
CA CYS A 220 31.27 37.39 18.95
C CYS A 220 30.16 36.34 18.81
N ILE A 221 30.57 35.10 18.56
CA ILE A 221 29.69 34.00 18.19
C ILE A 221 29.94 32.76 19.04
N ALA A 222 28.86 32.00 19.27
CA ALA A 222 28.93 30.66 19.82
C ALA A 222 28.14 29.71 18.92
N LEU A 223 28.82 28.71 18.38
CA LEU A 223 28.29 27.66 17.52
C LEU A 223 27.81 26.49 18.39
N VAL A 224 26.49 26.41 18.58
CA VAL A 224 25.81 25.49 19.50
C VAL A 224 25.54 24.13 18.85
N SER A 225 25.34 24.08 17.53
CA SER A 225 25.06 22.83 16.81
C SER A 225 25.51 22.93 15.37
N VAL A 226 26.10 21.85 14.86
CA VAL A 226 26.30 21.60 13.43
C VAL A 226 25.70 20.25 13.10
N ARG A 227 24.66 20.25 12.27
CA ARG A 227 24.03 19.05 11.76
C ARG A 227 24.19 19.02 10.24
N VAL A 228 24.79 17.95 9.73
CA VAL A 228 24.95 17.70 8.30
C VAL A 228 24.13 16.48 7.95
N TYR A 229 23.31 16.58 6.91
CA TYR A 229 22.43 15.51 6.49
C TYR A 229 22.19 15.57 4.99
N TYR A 230 21.71 14.47 4.41
CA TYR A 230 21.20 14.46 3.04
C TYR A 230 19.75 14.00 3.01
N LYS A 231 19.07 14.25 1.90
CA LYS A 231 17.67 13.85 1.70
C LYS A 231 17.57 12.60 0.83
N LYS A 232 16.58 11.78 1.11
CA LYS A 232 16.20 10.60 0.30
C LYS A 232 14.69 10.45 0.29
N CYS A 233 14.16 9.86 -0.77
CA CYS A 233 12.80 9.34 -0.76
C CYS A 233 12.81 7.97 -0.06
N PRO A 234 12.11 7.80 1.07
CA PRO A 234 12.11 6.55 1.83
C PRO A 234 11.36 5.44 1.10
N SER A 235 11.69 4.19 1.37
CA SER A 235 11.06 3.03 0.77
C SER A 235 9.57 2.99 1.06
N VAL A 236 8.75 2.84 0.01
CA VAL A 236 7.28 2.82 0.12
C VAL A 236 6.67 1.75 -0.76
N ILE A 237 5.50 1.25 -0.32
CA ILE A 237 4.63 0.41 -1.15
C ILE A 237 3.45 1.26 -1.62
N ARG A 238 3.29 1.35 -2.95
CA ARG A 238 2.19 2.08 -3.61
C ARG A 238 1.70 1.28 -4.81
N HIS A 239 0.38 1.11 -4.93
CA HIS A 239 -0.26 0.35 -6.01
C HIS A 239 0.37 -1.04 -6.25
N LEU A 240 0.61 -1.79 -5.16
CA LEU A 240 1.27 -3.10 -5.17
C LEU A 240 2.70 -3.12 -5.75
N ALA A 241 3.35 -1.97 -5.77
CA ALA A 241 4.74 -1.84 -6.18
C ALA A 241 5.58 -1.28 -5.04
N VAL A 242 6.78 -1.85 -4.87
CA VAL A 242 7.80 -1.42 -3.93
C VAL A 242 8.74 -0.45 -4.64
N PHE A 243 8.83 0.76 -4.10
CA PHE A 243 9.81 1.77 -4.50
C PHE A 243 10.88 1.84 -3.41
N PRO A 244 12.16 1.59 -3.74
CA PRO A 244 13.24 1.50 -2.76
C PRO A 244 13.66 2.88 -2.23
N ASP A 245 14.43 2.88 -1.15
CA ASP A 245 15.15 4.08 -0.69
C ASP A 245 15.96 4.67 -1.84
N THR A 246 15.71 5.94 -2.17
CA THR A 246 16.35 6.62 -3.31
C THR A 246 16.92 7.95 -2.86
N ILE A 247 18.24 8.12 -2.98
CA ILE A 247 18.94 9.37 -2.66
C ILE A 247 18.52 10.46 -3.67
N THR A 248 18.29 11.68 -3.19
CA THR A 248 17.89 12.80 -4.06
C THR A 248 19.01 13.21 -5.00
N GLY A 249 18.62 13.80 -6.13
CA GLY A 249 19.57 14.35 -7.11
C GLY A 249 20.35 15.57 -6.60
N ALA A 250 21.31 16.03 -7.43
CA ALA A 250 22.15 17.18 -7.10
C ALA A 250 21.42 18.52 -7.29
N ASP A 251 20.54 18.62 -8.28
CA ASP A 251 19.86 19.87 -8.60
C ASP A 251 18.55 20.01 -7.80
N SER A 252 18.24 21.22 -7.34
CA SER A 252 17.06 21.51 -6.52
C SER A 252 15.73 21.34 -7.25
N SER A 253 15.72 21.36 -8.58
CA SER A 253 14.52 21.16 -9.40
C SER A 253 14.47 19.78 -10.06
N GLN A 254 15.43 18.90 -9.77
CA GLN A 254 15.50 17.57 -10.39
C GLN A 254 14.39 16.67 -9.86
N LEU A 255 13.74 15.96 -10.78
CA LEU A 255 12.80 14.87 -10.49
C LEU A 255 13.39 13.57 -11.00
N LEU A 256 13.81 12.70 -10.07
CA LEU A 256 14.42 11.43 -10.42
C LEU A 256 13.34 10.38 -10.67
N GLU A 257 13.23 9.87 -11.90
CA GLU A 257 12.35 8.75 -12.22
C GLU A 257 12.89 7.45 -11.61
N VAL A 258 12.05 6.77 -10.83
CA VAL A 258 12.37 5.50 -10.17
C VAL A 258 11.37 4.45 -10.59
N SER A 259 11.88 3.34 -11.13
CA SER A 259 11.06 2.16 -11.45
C SER A 259 10.80 1.35 -10.19
N GLY A 260 9.53 1.06 -9.92
CA GLY A 260 9.07 0.21 -8.84
C GLY A 260 9.12 -1.27 -9.24
N SER A 261 9.22 -2.13 -8.22
CA SER A 261 9.16 -3.59 -8.38
C SER A 261 7.86 -4.13 -7.81
N CYS A 262 7.19 -5.00 -8.55
CA CYS A 262 5.93 -5.59 -8.09
C CYS A 262 6.13 -6.43 -6.83
N VAL A 263 5.21 -6.31 -5.87
CA VAL A 263 5.21 -7.16 -4.65
C VAL A 263 5.05 -8.63 -5.01
N ASN A 264 5.42 -9.54 -4.10
CA ASN A 264 5.25 -10.97 -4.32
C ASN A 264 3.82 -11.33 -4.73
N HIS A 265 3.72 -12.27 -5.68
CA HIS A 265 2.46 -12.73 -6.28
C HIS A 265 1.64 -11.64 -6.99
N SER A 266 2.28 -10.57 -7.46
CA SER A 266 1.69 -9.61 -8.38
C SER A 266 2.39 -9.60 -9.75
N VAL A 267 1.74 -8.99 -10.73
CA VAL A 267 2.20 -8.90 -12.13
C VAL A 267 1.79 -7.53 -12.70
N THR A 268 2.55 -7.08 -13.69
CA THR A 268 2.25 -5.88 -14.48
C THR A 268 2.77 -6.12 -15.91
N ASP A 269 2.17 -5.44 -16.88
CA ASP A 269 2.67 -5.42 -18.27
C ASP A 269 3.82 -4.42 -18.43
N GLU A 270 3.72 -3.26 -17.76
CA GLU A 270 4.77 -2.23 -17.71
C GLU A 270 5.19 -1.96 -16.26
N PRO A 271 6.49 -1.86 -15.95
CA PRO A 271 6.96 -1.54 -14.61
C PRO A 271 6.39 -0.19 -14.13
N PRO A 272 5.80 -0.14 -12.92
CA PRO A 272 5.28 1.10 -12.37
C PRO A 272 6.43 2.06 -12.05
N LYS A 273 6.18 3.36 -12.13
CA LYS A 273 7.17 4.42 -11.97
C LYS A 273 6.69 5.49 -11.01
N MET A 274 7.62 6.10 -10.30
CA MET A 274 7.40 7.27 -9.45
C MET A 274 8.55 8.25 -9.62
N HIS A 275 8.35 9.50 -9.19
CA HIS A 275 9.39 10.52 -9.23
C HIS A 275 9.78 10.93 -7.81
N CYS A 276 11.07 10.89 -7.51
CA CYS A 276 11.63 11.38 -6.25
C CYS A 276 12.06 12.85 -6.41
N SER A 277 11.53 13.75 -5.60
CA SER A 277 11.89 15.18 -5.60
C SER A 277 13.21 15.45 -4.85
N ALA A 278 13.80 16.63 -5.07
CA ALA A 278 14.99 17.08 -4.33
C ALA A 278 14.74 17.26 -2.81
N GLU A 279 13.48 17.39 -2.41
CA GLU A 279 13.05 17.51 -1.02
C GLU A 279 12.85 16.15 -0.33
N GLY A 280 13.04 15.04 -1.05
CA GLY A 280 12.86 13.68 -0.54
C GLY A 280 11.39 13.24 -0.51
N GLU A 281 10.55 13.80 -1.38
CA GLU A 281 9.14 13.44 -1.51
C GLU A 281 8.87 12.60 -2.76
N TRP A 282 7.99 11.61 -2.60
CA TRP A 282 7.49 10.80 -3.69
C TRP A 282 6.31 11.49 -4.38
N LEU A 283 6.46 11.75 -5.68
CA LEU A 283 5.46 12.40 -6.52
C LEU A 283 4.74 11.38 -7.43
N VAL A 284 4.08 11.90 -8.48
CA VAL A 284 3.14 11.23 -9.39
C VAL A 284 3.45 9.73 -9.63
N PRO A 285 2.58 8.81 -9.15
CA PRO A 285 2.67 7.40 -9.47
C PRO A 285 2.08 7.10 -10.85
N ILE A 286 2.84 6.38 -11.67
CA ILE A 286 2.48 5.95 -13.02
C ILE A 286 2.48 4.42 -13.05
N GLY A 287 1.38 3.82 -13.52
CA GLY A 287 1.22 2.37 -13.53
C GLY A 287 0.90 1.77 -12.17
N LYS A 288 0.66 0.46 -12.16
CA LYS A 288 0.33 -0.33 -10.97
C LYS A 288 0.67 -1.80 -11.20
N CYS A 289 0.89 -2.53 -10.12
CA CYS A 289 0.90 -3.99 -10.16
C CYS A 289 -0.49 -4.53 -9.80
N MET A 290 -0.78 -5.76 -10.23
CA MET A 290 -2.04 -6.44 -9.99
C MET A 290 -1.77 -7.84 -9.43
N CYS A 291 -2.47 -8.23 -8.36
CA CYS A 291 -2.30 -9.56 -7.81
C CYS A 291 -2.65 -10.63 -8.84
N LYS A 292 -1.82 -11.67 -8.94
CA LYS A 292 -2.00 -12.80 -9.87
C LYS A 292 -3.32 -13.51 -9.63
N ALA A 293 -3.73 -14.38 -10.55
CA ALA A 293 -4.86 -15.28 -10.34
C ALA A 293 -4.66 -16.09 -9.04
N GLY A 294 -5.72 -16.26 -8.25
CA GLY A 294 -5.67 -16.85 -6.91
C GLY A 294 -5.23 -15.91 -5.77
N TYR A 295 -4.87 -14.65 -6.03
CA TYR A 295 -4.41 -13.72 -4.98
C TYR A 295 -5.20 -12.40 -4.98
N GLU A 296 -5.59 -11.91 -3.82
CA GLU A 296 -6.25 -10.62 -3.64
C GLU A 296 -5.37 -9.60 -2.90
N GLU A 297 -5.60 -8.32 -3.18
CA GLU A 297 -4.92 -7.23 -2.50
C GLU A 297 -5.47 -7.04 -1.08
N LYS A 298 -4.58 -7.13 -0.09
CA LYS A 298 -4.84 -6.78 1.31
C LYS A 298 -3.62 -6.07 1.91
N ASN A 299 -3.83 -4.87 2.45
CA ASN A 299 -2.81 -4.05 3.11
C ASN A 299 -1.53 -3.85 2.27
N GLY A 300 -1.65 -3.61 0.96
CA GLY A 300 -0.50 -3.42 0.06
C GLY A 300 0.28 -4.71 -0.25
N THR A 301 -0.28 -5.88 0.06
CA THR A 301 0.28 -7.19 -0.25
C THR A 301 -0.73 -8.06 -1.00
N CYS A 302 -0.24 -9.04 -1.77
CA CYS A 302 -1.11 -10.03 -2.41
C CYS A 302 -1.22 -11.27 -1.52
N GLN A 303 -2.43 -11.52 -1.00
CA GLN A 303 -2.74 -12.66 -0.14
C GLN A 303 -3.52 -13.72 -0.91
N VAL A 304 -3.31 -14.98 -0.55
CA VAL A 304 -4.00 -16.12 -1.19
C VAL A 304 -5.52 -16.03 -0.98
N CYS A 305 -6.29 -16.38 -2.01
CA CYS A 305 -7.72 -16.63 -1.86
C CYS A 305 -7.92 -17.79 -0.88
N ARG A 306 -8.80 -17.57 0.10
CA ARG A 306 -9.15 -18.60 1.10
C ARG A 306 -9.98 -19.72 0.46
N PRO A 307 -10.03 -20.93 1.06
CA PRO A 307 -10.89 -22.00 0.58
C PRO A 307 -12.35 -21.56 0.42
N GLY A 308 -12.99 -22.01 -0.65
CA GLY A 308 -14.33 -21.55 -1.06
C GLY A 308 -14.35 -20.23 -1.85
N PHE A 309 -13.20 -19.58 -2.05
CA PHE A 309 -13.05 -18.39 -2.88
C PHE A 309 -12.03 -18.63 -3.99
N PHE A 310 -12.20 -17.93 -5.11
CA PHE A 310 -11.32 -18.02 -6.27
C PHE A 310 -11.11 -16.66 -6.92
N LYS A 311 -10.06 -16.57 -7.74
CA LYS A 311 -9.80 -15.40 -8.59
C LYS A 311 -9.21 -15.84 -9.92
N ALA A 312 -10.01 -15.74 -10.99
CA ALA A 312 -9.63 -16.28 -12.29
C ALA A 312 -8.55 -15.47 -13.03
N SER A 313 -8.50 -14.15 -12.85
CA SER A 313 -7.57 -13.30 -13.59
C SER A 313 -6.95 -12.19 -12.73
N PRO A 314 -5.79 -11.64 -13.13
CA PRO A 314 -5.22 -10.45 -12.48
C PRO A 314 -6.18 -9.25 -12.49
N HIS A 315 -6.98 -9.11 -13.55
CA HIS A 315 -7.97 -8.06 -13.77
C HIS A 315 -9.17 -8.09 -12.81
N SER A 316 -9.41 -9.22 -12.16
CA SER A 316 -10.39 -9.28 -11.08
C SER A 316 -9.85 -8.54 -9.87
N GLN A 317 -10.66 -7.70 -9.21
CA GLN A 317 -10.18 -6.87 -8.09
C GLN A 317 -9.91 -7.68 -6.82
N SER A 318 -10.77 -8.65 -6.49
CA SER A 318 -10.70 -9.42 -5.25
C SER A 318 -11.13 -10.87 -5.46
N CYS A 319 -10.90 -11.71 -4.45
CA CYS A 319 -11.37 -13.10 -4.48
C CYS A 319 -12.90 -13.13 -4.38
N SER A 320 -13.53 -13.89 -5.27
CA SER A 320 -14.97 -14.09 -5.30
C SER A 320 -15.33 -15.44 -4.70
N LYS A 321 -16.47 -15.53 -4.01
CA LYS A 321 -16.98 -16.81 -3.53
C LYS A 321 -17.30 -17.73 -4.72
N CYS A 322 -17.04 -19.03 -4.58
CA CYS A 322 -17.45 -19.99 -5.60
C CYS A 322 -18.95 -19.86 -5.93
N PRO A 323 -19.32 -19.82 -7.22
CA PRO A 323 -20.71 -19.73 -7.61
C PRO A 323 -21.48 -21.03 -7.28
N PRO A 324 -22.82 -21.01 -7.32
CA PRO A 324 -23.64 -22.18 -7.02
C PRO A 324 -23.22 -23.44 -7.81
N HIS A 325 -23.37 -24.60 -7.16
CA HIS A 325 -22.98 -25.91 -7.68
C HIS A 325 -21.49 -26.04 -8.04
N SER A 326 -20.65 -25.28 -7.36
CA SER A 326 -19.21 -25.34 -7.50
C SER A 326 -18.51 -25.06 -6.18
N TYR A 327 -17.31 -25.60 -6.03
CA TYR A 327 -16.52 -25.48 -4.81
C TYR A 327 -15.02 -25.47 -5.10
N THR A 328 -14.25 -25.03 -4.12
CA THR A 328 -12.80 -25.26 -4.07
C THR A 328 -12.37 -25.42 -2.62
N HIS A 329 -11.48 -26.37 -2.38
CA HIS A 329 -10.87 -26.62 -1.06
C HIS A 329 -9.44 -26.09 -0.97
N GLU A 330 -8.85 -25.71 -2.10
CA GLU A 330 -7.46 -25.26 -2.17
C GLU A 330 -7.35 -23.74 -1.97
N GLU A 331 -6.27 -23.32 -1.32
CA GLU A 331 -5.87 -21.92 -1.30
C GLU A 331 -5.37 -21.49 -2.68
N ALA A 332 -5.44 -20.18 -2.96
CA ALA A 332 -5.02 -19.59 -4.23
C ALA A 332 -5.71 -20.17 -5.48
N SER A 333 -6.96 -20.62 -5.33
CA SER A 333 -7.75 -21.17 -6.42
C SER A 333 -8.02 -20.14 -7.53
N THR A 334 -7.76 -20.53 -8.78
CA THR A 334 -8.05 -19.72 -9.97
C THR A 334 -9.43 -20.02 -10.57
N SER A 335 -10.03 -21.14 -10.21
CA SER A 335 -11.38 -21.54 -10.63
C SER A 335 -12.02 -22.45 -9.58
N CYS A 336 -13.33 -22.64 -9.68
CA CYS A 336 -14.07 -23.57 -8.83
C CYS A 336 -14.48 -24.81 -9.64
N VAL A 337 -14.29 -25.98 -9.03
CA VAL A 337 -14.67 -27.27 -9.59
C VAL A 337 -16.18 -27.44 -9.46
N CYS A 338 -16.84 -27.95 -10.51
CA CYS A 338 -18.27 -28.23 -10.46
C CYS A 338 -18.58 -29.43 -9.56
N GLU A 339 -19.71 -29.37 -8.87
CA GLU A 339 -20.28 -30.52 -8.16
C GLU A 339 -20.62 -31.65 -9.13
N LYS A 340 -20.79 -32.86 -8.59
CA LYS A 340 -21.19 -34.03 -9.39
C LYS A 340 -22.50 -33.75 -10.13
N ASP A 341 -22.55 -34.13 -11.41
CA ASP A 341 -23.68 -33.94 -12.34
C ASP A 341 -23.98 -32.48 -12.72
N TYR A 342 -23.09 -31.55 -12.37
CA TYR A 342 -23.09 -30.17 -12.85
C TYR A 342 -21.84 -29.89 -13.68
N PHE A 343 -21.99 -29.01 -14.66
CA PHE A 343 -21.01 -28.78 -15.70
C PHE A 343 -20.94 -27.29 -16.07
N ARG A 344 -19.79 -26.90 -16.61
CA ARG A 344 -19.53 -25.57 -17.17
C ARG A 344 -18.75 -25.75 -18.48
N ARG A 345 -19.09 -24.96 -19.50
CA ARG A 345 -18.38 -24.91 -20.77
C ARG A 345 -17.23 -23.91 -20.69
N GLU A 346 -16.20 -24.10 -21.50
CA GLU A 346 -15.05 -23.19 -21.56
C GLU A 346 -15.43 -21.76 -22.00
N SER A 347 -16.49 -21.62 -22.81
CA SER A 347 -17.03 -20.31 -23.20
C SER A 347 -17.74 -19.56 -22.07
N ASP A 348 -18.08 -20.25 -20.98
CA ASP A 348 -18.78 -19.64 -19.86
C ASP A 348 -17.80 -18.90 -18.94
N PRO A 349 -18.17 -17.72 -18.40
CA PRO A 349 -17.30 -17.03 -17.47
C PRO A 349 -17.13 -17.85 -16.17
N PRO A 350 -15.94 -17.84 -15.55
CA PRO A 350 -15.69 -18.58 -14.29
C PRO A 350 -16.61 -18.19 -13.12
N THR A 351 -17.22 -17.01 -13.19
CA THR A 351 -18.18 -16.49 -12.20
C THR A 351 -19.60 -17.05 -12.40
N MET A 352 -19.89 -17.72 -13.51
CA MET A 352 -21.18 -18.36 -13.76
C MET A 352 -21.31 -19.65 -12.95
N ALA A 353 -22.50 -19.92 -12.41
CA ALA A 353 -22.81 -21.18 -11.72
C ALA A 353 -22.60 -22.39 -12.64
N CYS A 354 -22.24 -23.54 -12.05
CA CYS A 354 -22.30 -24.79 -12.80
C CYS A 354 -23.77 -25.15 -13.02
N THR A 355 -24.06 -25.69 -14.19
CA THR A 355 -25.42 -25.96 -14.67
C THR A 355 -25.55 -27.43 -15.05
N ARG A 356 -26.76 -27.95 -15.17
CA ARG A 356 -27.01 -29.35 -15.55
C ARG A 356 -27.85 -29.45 -16.81
N PRO A 357 -27.93 -30.62 -17.48
CA PRO A 357 -28.88 -30.82 -18.56
C PRO A 357 -30.33 -30.56 -18.10
N PRO A 358 -31.21 -30.08 -19.00
CA PRO A 358 -32.60 -29.81 -18.62
C PRO A 358 -33.36 -31.11 -18.39
N SER A 359 -34.49 -30.99 -17.68
CA SER A 359 -35.46 -32.08 -17.55
C SER A 359 -36.21 -32.35 -18.88
N ALA A 360 -36.94 -33.47 -18.98
CA ALA A 360 -37.78 -33.75 -20.13
C ALA A 360 -38.81 -32.63 -20.39
N PRO A 361 -39.13 -32.31 -21.66
CA PRO A 361 -40.30 -31.50 -22.00
C PRO A 361 -41.59 -32.11 -21.44
N ARG A 362 -42.62 -31.28 -21.27
CA ARG A 362 -43.88 -31.69 -20.64
C ARG A 362 -45.03 -31.62 -21.63
N ASN A 363 -46.07 -32.44 -21.40
CA ASN A 363 -47.34 -32.39 -22.10
C ASN A 363 -47.20 -32.27 -23.63
N ALA A 364 -46.49 -33.22 -24.25
CA ALA A 364 -46.39 -33.27 -25.70
C ALA A 364 -47.70 -33.78 -26.30
N ILE A 365 -48.26 -33.01 -27.24
CA ILE A 365 -49.52 -33.28 -27.92
C ILE A 365 -49.21 -33.43 -29.41
N SER A 366 -49.82 -34.44 -30.05
CA SER A 366 -49.75 -34.65 -31.49
C SER A 366 -51.07 -34.32 -32.17
N ASN A 367 -51.00 -33.65 -33.31
CA ASN A 367 -52.10 -33.48 -34.24
C ASN A 367 -51.71 -34.10 -35.59
N VAL A 368 -52.50 -35.07 -36.06
CA VAL A 368 -52.22 -35.82 -37.29
C VAL A 368 -53.12 -35.32 -38.40
N ASN A 369 -52.52 -34.97 -39.53
CA ASN A 369 -53.23 -34.61 -40.74
C ASN A 369 -52.69 -35.44 -41.90
N GLU A 370 -53.40 -36.52 -42.26
CA GLU A 370 -53.00 -37.49 -43.28
C GLU A 370 -51.59 -38.09 -43.01
N THR A 371 -50.61 -37.71 -43.82
CA THR A 371 -49.19 -38.09 -43.75
C THR A 371 -48.30 -37.04 -43.07
N SER A 372 -48.91 -36.05 -42.40
CA SER A 372 -48.20 -35.02 -41.64
C SER A 372 -48.57 -35.07 -40.16
N VAL A 373 -47.60 -34.79 -39.30
CA VAL A 373 -47.78 -34.75 -37.85
C VAL A 373 -47.28 -33.40 -37.35
N PHE A 374 -48.13 -32.68 -36.62
CA PHE A 374 -47.76 -31.48 -35.88
C PHE A 374 -47.61 -31.84 -34.40
N LEU A 375 -46.43 -31.58 -33.83
CA LEU A 375 -46.17 -31.77 -32.41
C LEU A 375 -46.07 -30.41 -31.73
N GLU A 376 -46.69 -30.30 -30.56
CA GLU A 376 -46.59 -29.15 -29.67
C GLU A 376 -46.33 -29.64 -28.24
N TRP A 377 -45.42 -29.00 -27.51
CA TRP A 377 -45.08 -29.37 -26.14
C TRP A 377 -44.91 -28.15 -25.24
N ILE A 378 -44.79 -28.40 -23.94
CA ILE A 378 -44.48 -27.39 -22.93
C ILE A 378 -43.00 -27.49 -22.55
N PRO A 379 -42.30 -26.36 -22.32
CA PRO A 379 -40.92 -26.39 -21.86
C PRO A 379 -40.70 -27.24 -20.60
N PRO A 380 -39.47 -27.75 -20.39
CA PRO A 380 -39.07 -28.49 -19.21
C PRO A 380 -39.43 -27.77 -17.90
N ALA A 381 -39.65 -28.54 -16.82
CA ALA A 381 -39.87 -27.98 -15.49
C ALA A 381 -38.60 -27.32 -14.94
N ASP A 382 -37.48 -27.99 -15.15
CA ASP A 382 -36.14 -27.52 -14.83
C ASP A 382 -35.33 -27.39 -16.13
N THR A 383 -34.82 -26.19 -16.40
CA THR A 383 -33.93 -25.91 -17.54
C THR A 383 -32.46 -26.20 -17.22
N GLY A 384 -32.17 -26.62 -15.99
CA GLY A 384 -30.81 -26.83 -15.48
C GLY A 384 -30.05 -25.54 -15.19
N GLY A 385 -30.77 -24.42 -15.03
CA GLY A 385 -30.20 -23.11 -14.72
C GLY A 385 -29.73 -22.30 -15.93
N ARG A 386 -30.01 -22.76 -17.16
CA ARG A 386 -29.67 -22.05 -18.39
C ARG A 386 -30.89 -21.55 -19.16
N LYS A 387 -30.63 -20.62 -20.09
CA LYS A 387 -31.61 -20.01 -21.01
C LYS A 387 -31.40 -20.43 -22.47
N ASP A 388 -30.33 -21.17 -22.76
CA ASP A 388 -29.95 -21.68 -24.08
C ASP A 388 -30.59 -23.05 -24.37
N VAL A 389 -31.77 -23.32 -23.80
CA VAL A 389 -32.51 -24.57 -24.03
C VAL A 389 -33.00 -24.60 -25.48
N SER A 390 -32.76 -25.71 -26.14
CA SER A 390 -33.29 -26.02 -27.47
C SER A 390 -33.77 -27.47 -27.51
N TYR A 391 -34.48 -27.84 -28.57
CA TYR A 391 -35.10 -29.16 -28.69
C TYR A 391 -34.54 -29.94 -29.87
N TYR A 392 -34.51 -31.26 -29.70
CA TYR A 392 -34.15 -32.24 -30.71
C TYR A 392 -35.27 -33.28 -30.83
N ILE A 393 -35.60 -33.66 -32.06
CA ILE A 393 -36.67 -34.63 -32.34
C ILE A 393 -36.06 -35.91 -32.92
N ALA A 394 -36.08 -36.98 -32.13
CA ALA A 394 -35.76 -38.33 -32.59
C ALA A 394 -37.04 -39.00 -33.12
N CYS A 395 -36.98 -39.51 -34.34
CA CYS A 395 -38.10 -40.18 -35.00
C CYS A 395 -37.78 -41.66 -35.16
N LYS A 396 -38.70 -42.50 -34.67
CA LYS A 396 -38.62 -43.96 -34.79
C LYS A 396 -39.87 -44.48 -35.50
N LYS A 397 -39.69 -45.34 -36.49
CA LYS A 397 -40.75 -46.07 -37.18
C LYS A 397 -40.87 -47.46 -36.58
N CYS A 398 -42.00 -47.76 -35.94
CA CYS A 398 -42.23 -49.03 -35.26
C CYS A 398 -43.11 -49.95 -36.11
N ASN A 399 -42.68 -51.20 -36.31
CA ASN A 399 -43.52 -52.20 -36.96
C ASN A 399 -44.36 -52.96 -35.93
N SER A 400 -45.69 -52.88 -36.04
CA SER A 400 -46.67 -53.52 -35.15
C SER A 400 -46.50 -55.04 -35.04
N HIS A 401 -45.88 -55.69 -36.02
CA HIS A 401 -45.73 -57.15 -36.06
C HIS A 401 -44.45 -57.67 -35.39
N ALA A 402 -43.43 -56.82 -35.17
CA ALA A 402 -42.11 -57.25 -34.69
C ALA A 402 -41.66 -56.56 -33.40
N GLY A 403 -42.32 -55.48 -32.96
CA GLY A 403 -41.95 -54.73 -31.75
C GLY A 403 -40.60 -54.01 -31.82
N VAL A 404 -39.93 -54.04 -32.98
CA VAL A 404 -38.68 -53.34 -33.26
C VAL A 404 -39.00 -52.00 -33.92
N CYS A 405 -38.35 -50.94 -33.45
CA CYS A 405 -38.47 -49.59 -33.99
C CYS A 405 -37.12 -49.14 -34.56
N ASP A 406 -37.12 -48.74 -35.83
CA ASP A 406 -35.93 -48.24 -36.53
C ASP A 406 -35.99 -46.72 -36.66
N GLU A 407 -34.84 -46.05 -36.81
CA GLU A 407 -34.82 -44.62 -37.11
C GLU A 407 -35.57 -44.30 -38.40
N CYS A 408 -36.30 -43.18 -38.39
CA CYS A 408 -37.01 -42.73 -39.59
C CYS A 408 -36.02 -42.40 -40.71
N GLY A 409 -36.30 -42.91 -41.92
CA GLY A 409 -35.47 -42.61 -43.09
C GLY A 409 -35.51 -41.13 -43.49
N GLY A 410 -34.51 -40.67 -44.25
CA GLY A 410 -34.34 -39.27 -44.66
C GLY A 410 -35.41 -38.69 -45.60
N HIS A 411 -36.50 -39.41 -45.85
CA HIS A 411 -37.68 -38.90 -46.55
C HIS A 411 -38.54 -37.98 -45.67
N VAL A 412 -38.47 -38.13 -44.35
CA VAL A 412 -39.22 -37.28 -43.41
C VAL A 412 -38.56 -35.91 -43.34
N ARG A 413 -39.34 -34.85 -43.58
CA ARG A 413 -38.88 -33.46 -43.46
C ARG A 413 -39.45 -32.80 -42.20
N TYR A 414 -38.62 -32.00 -41.54
CA TYR A 414 -38.96 -31.30 -40.29
C TYR A 414 -39.02 -29.80 -40.55
N LEU A 415 -40.14 -29.18 -40.19
CA LEU A 415 -40.38 -27.76 -40.36
C LEU A 415 -40.60 -27.09 -38.99
N PRO A 416 -39.78 -26.10 -38.59
CA PRO A 416 -38.72 -25.47 -39.38
C PRO A 416 -37.42 -26.27 -39.50
N GLN A 417 -37.08 -27.11 -38.51
CA GLN A 417 -35.86 -27.91 -38.47
C GLN A 417 -35.99 -29.06 -37.45
N GLN A 418 -35.09 -30.05 -37.50
CA GLN A 418 -35.11 -31.20 -36.57
C GLN A 418 -34.33 -30.95 -35.27
N ILE A 419 -33.25 -30.16 -35.34
CA ILE A 419 -32.28 -29.95 -34.25
C ILE A 419 -32.21 -28.46 -33.91
N GLY A 420 -31.97 -28.12 -32.64
CA GLY A 420 -31.75 -26.72 -32.22
C GLY A 420 -33.02 -25.87 -32.26
N LEU A 421 -34.20 -26.50 -32.19
CA LEU A 421 -35.48 -25.82 -32.13
C LEU A 421 -35.56 -24.95 -30.87
N LYS A 422 -35.89 -23.67 -31.02
CA LYS A 422 -36.12 -22.77 -29.87
C LYS A 422 -37.60 -22.67 -29.47
N ASN A 423 -38.48 -22.87 -30.45
CA ASN A 423 -39.92 -22.91 -30.25
C ASN A 423 -40.36 -24.32 -29.83
N THR A 424 -41.54 -24.42 -29.23
CA THR A 424 -42.07 -25.66 -28.68
C THR A 424 -43.06 -26.36 -29.63
N SER A 425 -42.83 -26.21 -30.93
CA SER A 425 -43.66 -26.81 -31.98
C SER A 425 -42.81 -27.20 -33.18
N VAL A 426 -43.12 -28.32 -33.80
CA VAL A 426 -42.50 -28.77 -35.06
C VAL A 426 -43.51 -29.54 -35.90
N MET A 427 -43.39 -29.44 -37.22
CA MET A 427 -44.21 -30.19 -38.17
C MET A 427 -43.34 -31.19 -38.93
N MET A 428 -43.73 -32.46 -38.93
CA MET A 428 -43.12 -33.54 -39.68
C MET A 428 -44.01 -33.83 -40.89
N VAL A 429 -43.42 -33.83 -42.08
CA VAL A 429 -44.14 -34.08 -43.34
C VAL A 429 -43.50 -35.23 -44.11
N ASP A 430 -44.24 -35.75 -45.08
CA ASP A 430 -43.86 -36.89 -45.94
C ASP A 430 -43.69 -38.21 -45.16
N LEU A 431 -44.50 -38.42 -44.11
CA LEU A 431 -44.54 -39.69 -43.39
C LEU A 431 -45.30 -40.76 -44.20
N LEU A 432 -44.95 -42.03 -44.01
CA LEU A 432 -45.67 -43.13 -44.65
C LEU A 432 -47.07 -43.27 -44.04
N ALA A 433 -48.06 -43.47 -44.89
CA ALA A 433 -49.45 -43.74 -44.49
C ALA A 433 -49.60 -45.03 -43.66
N HIS A 434 -50.59 -45.07 -42.76
CA HIS A 434 -50.93 -46.25 -41.94
C HIS A 434 -49.75 -46.86 -41.19
N THR A 435 -48.82 -46.02 -40.74
CA THR A 435 -47.58 -46.45 -40.10
C THR A 435 -47.50 -45.86 -38.69
N ASN A 436 -47.01 -46.65 -37.75
CA ASN A 436 -46.79 -46.22 -36.37
C ASN A 436 -45.41 -45.56 -36.24
N TYR A 437 -45.42 -44.31 -35.80
CA TYR A 437 -44.25 -43.52 -35.50
C TYR A 437 -44.21 -43.18 -34.01
N THR A 438 -43.02 -43.23 -33.44
CA THR A 438 -42.72 -42.74 -32.11
C THR A 438 -41.77 -41.56 -32.24
N PHE A 439 -42.18 -40.41 -31.74
CA PHE A 439 -41.36 -39.22 -31.67
C PHE A 439 -40.88 -39.01 -30.24
N GLU A 440 -39.58 -38.93 -30.05
CA GLU A 440 -38.94 -38.60 -28.78
C GLU A 440 -38.46 -37.16 -28.85
N ILE A 441 -39.03 -36.29 -28.01
CA ILE A 441 -38.70 -34.87 -27.95
C ILE A 441 -37.74 -34.69 -26.78
N GLU A 442 -36.49 -34.39 -27.09
CA GLU A 442 -35.43 -34.11 -26.14
C GLU A 442 -35.27 -32.62 -25.92
N ALA A 443 -35.08 -32.21 -24.66
CA ALA A 443 -34.58 -30.88 -24.33
C ALA A 443 -33.07 -30.94 -24.14
N VAL A 444 -32.34 -30.04 -24.77
CA VAL A 444 -30.88 -29.92 -24.69
C VAL A 444 -30.47 -28.48 -24.38
N ASN A 445 -29.41 -28.32 -23.62
CA ASN A 445 -28.78 -27.01 -23.36
C ASN A 445 -27.27 -27.08 -23.62
N GLY A 446 -26.55 -25.98 -23.41
CA GLY A 446 -25.12 -25.91 -23.70
C GLY A 446 -24.21 -26.87 -22.92
N VAL A 447 -24.73 -27.58 -21.91
CA VAL A 447 -23.98 -28.58 -21.13
C VAL A 447 -24.51 -30.02 -21.29
N SER A 448 -25.56 -30.24 -22.09
CA SER A 448 -26.14 -31.56 -22.32
C SER A 448 -25.14 -32.57 -22.89
N ASP A 449 -24.18 -32.11 -23.70
CA ASP A 449 -23.15 -32.97 -24.31
C ASP A 449 -22.03 -33.38 -23.34
N LEU A 450 -21.91 -32.70 -22.19
CA LEU A 450 -20.91 -33.00 -21.15
C LEU A 450 -21.40 -34.06 -20.16
N SER A 451 -22.71 -34.31 -20.13
CA SER A 451 -23.31 -35.27 -19.22
C SER A 451 -23.21 -36.69 -19.78
N PRO A 452 -22.66 -37.66 -19.02
CA PRO A 452 -22.63 -39.07 -19.42
C PRO A 452 -23.98 -39.78 -19.20
N GLY A 453 -24.95 -39.12 -18.56
CA GLY A 453 -26.27 -39.67 -18.28
C GLY A 453 -27.16 -39.74 -19.53
N ALA A 454 -28.13 -40.67 -19.52
CA ALA A 454 -29.12 -40.78 -20.58
C ALA A 454 -29.92 -39.48 -20.72
N ARG A 455 -30.11 -39.02 -21.96
CA ARG A 455 -30.90 -37.82 -22.25
C ARG A 455 -32.36 -38.06 -21.87
N GLN A 456 -32.98 -37.03 -21.30
CA GLN A 456 -34.38 -37.07 -20.90
C GLN A 456 -35.26 -36.59 -22.06
N TYR A 457 -36.28 -37.39 -22.38
CA TYR A 457 -37.22 -37.09 -23.46
C TYR A 457 -38.65 -37.36 -23.03
N VAL A 458 -39.59 -36.78 -23.77
CA VAL A 458 -41.00 -37.18 -23.77
C VAL A 458 -41.30 -37.87 -25.09
N SER A 459 -41.94 -39.03 -25.04
CA SER A 459 -42.31 -39.81 -26.22
C SER A 459 -43.78 -39.64 -26.59
N VAL A 460 -44.07 -39.53 -27.88
CA VAL A 460 -45.42 -39.45 -28.44
C VAL A 460 -45.56 -40.49 -29.54
N ASN A 461 -46.54 -41.38 -29.38
CA ASN A 461 -46.85 -42.41 -30.36
C ASN A 461 -48.00 -41.96 -31.26
N VAL A 462 -47.81 -42.09 -32.57
CA VAL A 462 -48.71 -41.57 -33.58
C VAL A 462 -48.88 -42.59 -34.70
N THR A 463 -50.11 -42.78 -35.18
CA THR A 463 -50.40 -43.56 -36.39
C THR A 463 -50.93 -42.62 -37.47
N THR A 464 -50.24 -42.56 -38.62
CA THR A 464 -50.64 -41.72 -39.75
C THR A 464 -51.95 -42.22 -40.37
N ASN A 465 -52.74 -41.29 -40.93
CA ASN A 465 -54.11 -41.51 -41.41
C ASN A 465 -55.15 -41.93 -40.37
N GLN A 466 -54.91 -41.67 -39.07
CA GLN A 466 -55.99 -41.69 -38.09
C GLN A 466 -56.81 -40.41 -38.19
N ALA A 467 -58.12 -40.54 -38.46
CA ALA A 467 -59.06 -39.43 -38.36
C ALA A 467 -59.18 -38.97 -36.91
N GLY A 468 -58.88 -37.70 -36.63
CA GLY A 468 -58.99 -37.13 -35.29
C GLY A 468 -60.43 -37.15 -34.77
N ILE A 469 -60.64 -37.61 -33.54
CA ILE A 469 -61.92 -37.47 -32.83
C ILE A 469 -62.05 -35.98 -32.44
N TRP A 470 -62.86 -35.23 -33.20
CA TRP A 470 -63.26 -33.88 -32.82
C TRP A 470 -64.16 -33.96 -31.57
N GLY A 471 -63.61 -33.65 -30.40
CA GLY A 471 -64.40 -33.44 -29.19
C GLY A 471 -65.21 -32.14 -29.34
N GLU A 472 -66.52 -32.26 -29.50
CA GLU A 472 -67.47 -31.15 -29.38
C GLU A 472 -67.31 -30.44 -28.03
N LYS A 473 -66.62 -29.29 -28.02
CA LYS A 473 -66.81 -28.30 -26.96
C LYS A 473 -67.99 -27.42 -27.33
N SER A 474 -69.14 -27.77 -26.77
CA SER A 474 -70.32 -26.91 -26.64
C SER A 474 -69.92 -25.47 -26.29
N ILE A 475 -70.18 -24.54 -27.21
CA ILE A 475 -70.14 -23.10 -26.97
C ILE A 475 -71.25 -22.78 -25.97
N LYS A 476 -70.91 -22.59 -24.69
CA LYS A 476 -71.76 -21.86 -23.74
C LYS A 476 -71.37 -20.39 -23.77
N SER A 477 -72.26 -19.59 -24.33
CA SER A 477 -72.23 -18.13 -24.30
C SER A 477 -72.28 -17.64 -22.85
N GLN A 478 -71.31 -16.82 -22.42
CA GLN A 478 -71.40 -16.05 -21.17
C GLN A 478 -70.88 -14.63 -21.36
N HIS A 479 -71.85 -13.71 -21.35
CA HIS A 479 -71.85 -12.34 -20.84
C HIS A 479 -70.61 -11.45 -20.98
N ILE A 480 -70.75 -10.47 -21.88
CA ILE A 480 -70.03 -9.20 -21.92
C ILE A 480 -70.35 -8.41 -20.64
N VAL A 481 -69.30 -8.00 -19.91
CA VAL A 481 -69.40 -6.95 -18.89
C VAL A 481 -68.63 -5.73 -19.40
N ASN A 482 -69.36 -4.65 -19.66
CA ASN A 482 -68.84 -3.33 -20.03
C ASN A 482 -68.08 -2.69 -18.85
N PHE A 483 -66.95 -2.04 -19.14
CA PHE A 483 -66.48 -0.87 -18.38
C PHE A 483 -65.94 0.20 -19.35
N PRO A 484 -66.08 1.50 -19.02
CA PRO A 484 -66.22 2.56 -20.01
C PRO A 484 -64.90 3.24 -20.40
N LEU A 485 -64.96 3.83 -21.60
CA LEU A 485 -64.02 4.78 -22.18
C LEU A 485 -64.02 6.10 -21.39
N PHE A 486 -62.84 6.64 -21.08
CA PHE A 486 -62.65 8.07 -20.83
C PHE A 486 -61.85 8.68 -22.00
N PHE A 487 -62.50 9.61 -22.69
CA PHE A 487 -61.94 10.54 -23.66
C PHE A 487 -61.18 11.67 -22.93
N GLY A 488 -60.06 12.11 -23.50
CA GLY A 488 -59.39 13.34 -23.16
C GLY A 488 -58.53 13.82 -24.32
N TYR A 489 -59.08 14.72 -25.14
CA TYR A 489 -58.43 15.37 -26.29
C TYR A 489 -57.75 16.69 -25.86
N THR A 490 -56.61 16.99 -26.50
CA THR A 490 -56.02 18.34 -26.78
C THR A 490 -55.51 19.20 -25.60
N SER A 491 -54.46 20.02 -25.69
CA SER A 491 -53.94 20.81 -26.82
C SER A 491 -52.42 21.11 -26.76
N GLN A 492 -51.91 21.50 -27.92
CA GLN A 492 -50.59 22.07 -28.23
C GLN A 492 -50.15 23.27 -27.33
N SER A 493 -48.84 23.45 -27.17
CA SER A 493 -48.20 24.76 -27.37
C SER A 493 -46.71 24.62 -27.76
N LYS A 494 -46.27 25.53 -28.64
CA LYS A 494 -44.96 25.68 -29.31
C LYS A 494 -43.95 26.43 -28.43
N GLY A 495 -42.66 26.35 -28.80
CA GLY A 495 -41.65 27.40 -28.58
C GLY A 495 -40.33 26.86 -28.01
N VAL A 496 -39.33 26.50 -28.84
CA VAL A 496 -38.23 27.39 -29.31
C VAL A 496 -37.42 27.98 -28.15
N ASN A 497 -36.17 27.52 -27.94
CA ASN A 497 -34.99 28.26 -28.42
C ASN A 497 -33.68 27.48 -28.22
N ALA A 498 -32.81 27.62 -29.21
CA ALA A 498 -31.41 27.27 -29.15
C ALA A 498 -30.61 28.32 -28.36
N SER A 499 -29.47 27.92 -27.80
CA SER A 499 -28.20 28.64 -28.00
C SER A 499 -27.01 27.83 -27.45
N PRO A 500 -25.84 27.93 -28.10
CA PRO A 500 -24.60 27.26 -27.70
C PRO A 500 -23.73 28.17 -26.81
N HIS A 501 -22.87 27.54 -26.00
CA HIS A 501 -21.54 28.06 -25.63
C HIS A 501 -20.58 26.89 -25.44
#